data_AF-A0A1Y3MYU9-F1
#
_entry.id   AF-A0A1Y3MYU9-F1
#
_cell.length_a   1.000
_cell.length_b   1.000
_cell.length_c   1.000
_cell.angle_alpha   90.00
_cell.angle_beta   90.00
_cell.angle_gamma   90.00
#
_symmetry.space_group_name_H-M   'P 1'
#
loop_
_entity.id
_entity.type
_entity.pdbx_description
1 polymer ?
#
loop_
_entity_poly.entity_id
_entity_poly.type
_entity_poly.pdbx_seq_one_letter_code
_entity_poly.pdbx_strand_id
1 'polypeptide(L)'
;MGGDEFGLLFTSQDSLETVVRATNITLNELYQYSFKENSLIHFEGKNTAYITDLKVLNSGGQNTAFYYQKDGKCTLKNIYVENYKSKIARELINYESSDKPRSTDGFKLRNFISQGPIFKLKDGILSINDCDIKDIHLCNLYNNCDNSVRDPDLLKSELLLGYSYNVLNFDNSTLENIYGGVSTYIKYNNNLLKNSNFEKGFFYMDEFEHSSGGYYINESIFENITSEYGTIYNIGYINDLTGCQLNSTNSYYVGNRASKYGGVIYSMGPYNFKHVHFINDTFIDNHAELGDIIHTYSINTSPTFTNIEEIEAIEGAISTNPTSFILDEDSIKSISIYSGDSIPSNITCKL
;
A
#
# COMPACT_ATOMS: atom_id res chain seq x y z
N MET A 1 -21.55 -29.75 6.95
CA MET A 1 -21.65 -28.35 6.50
C MET A 1 -20.31 -27.98 5.86
N GLY A 2 -20.34 -27.64 4.57
CA GLY A 2 -19.24 -27.11 3.73
C GLY A 2 -17.92 -27.88 3.71
N GLY A 3 -17.79 -28.88 2.84
CA GLY A 3 -16.52 -29.58 2.62
C GLY A 3 -15.49 -28.77 1.82
N ASP A 4 -15.91 -27.71 1.13
CA ASP A 4 -15.10 -26.92 0.18
C ASP A 4 -15.15 -25.41 0.47
N GLU A 5 -14.50 -24.61 -0.37
CA GLU A 5 -14.28 -23.16 -0.30
C GLU A 5 -15.59 -22.35 -0.39
N PHE A 6 -16.47 -22.46 0.60
CA PHE A 6 -17.80 -21.84 0.58
C PHE A 6 -18.04 -20.85 1.72
N GLY A 7 -19.03 -19.98 1.47
CA GLY A 7 -19.51 -18.96 2.39
C GLY A 7 -20.29 -19.54 3.56
N LEU A 8 -19.98 -19.12 4.79
CA LEU A 8 -20.71 -19.55 6.00
C LEU A 8 -22.20 -19.18 5.95
N LEU A 9 -22.51 -17.94 5.57
CA LEU A 9 -23.88 -17.40 5.61
C LEU A 9 -24.60 -17.59 4.29
N PHE A 10 -23.88 -17.34 3.20
CA PHE A 10 -24.46 -17.35 1.88
C PHE A 10 -23.41 -17.80 0.87
N THR A 11 -23.82 -18.76 0.04
CA THR A 11 -23.06 -19.20 -1.13
C THR A 11 -23.99 -19.22 -2.32
N SER A 12 -23.60 -18.55 -3.40
CA SER A 12 -24.22 -18.72 -4.70
C SER A 12 -23.18 -19.15 -5.72
N GLN A 13 -23.33 -20.35 -6.23
CA GLN A 13 -22.46 -20.99 -7.20
C GLN A 13 -23.31 -21.59 -8.33
N ASP A 14 -22.81 -21.53 -9.56
CA ASP A 14 -23.43 -22.12 -10.76
C ASP A 14 -24.89 -21.72 -11.06
N SER A 15 -25.36 -20.60 -10.51
CA SER A 15 -26.69 -20.07 -10.84
C SER A 15 -26.64 -19.17 -12.07
N LEU A 16 -27.65 -19.30 -12.94
CA LEU A 16 -27.75 -18.52 -14.18
C LEU A 16 -27.87 -17.01 -13.92
N GLU A 17 -28.70 -16.61 -12.94
CA GLU A 17 -28.86 -15.23 -12.49
C GLU A 17 -29.61 -15.19 -11.15
N THR A 18 -28.88 -15.00 -10.04
CA THR A 18 -29.47 -14.76 -8.71
C THR A 18 -29.32 -13.30 -8.35
N VAL A 19 -30.39 -12.68 -7.85
CA VAL A 19 -30.35 -11.32 -7.30
C VAL A 19 -30.58 -11.37 -5.80
N VAL A 20 -29.59 -10.93 -5.02
CA VAL A 20 -29.67 -10.81 -3.56
C VAL A 20 -29.75 -9.34 -3.18
N ARG A 21 -30.70 -8.99 -2.33
CA ARG A 21 -30.84 -7.65 -1.74
C ARG A 21 -30.92 -7.78 -0.23
N ALA A 22 -30.03 -7.08 0.46
CA ALA A 22 -29.80 -7.24 1.88
C ALA A 22 -29.55 -5.83 2.47
N THR A 23 -30.34 -5.43 3.46
CA THR A 23 -30.29 -4.07 4.02
C THR A 23 -30.40 -4.10 5.54
N ASN A 24 -29.68 -3.25 6.26
CA ASN A 24 -29.74 -3.15 7.73
C ASN A 24 -29.45 -4.49 8.42
N ILE A 25 -28.33 -5.12 8.05
CA ILE A 25 -27.93 -6.43 8.58
C ILE A 25 -26.87 -6.23 9.66
N THR A 26 -26.96 -7.01 10.73
CA THR A 26 -25.87 -7.13 11.70
C THR A 26 -25.46 -8.60 11.80
N LEU A 27 -24.18 -8.84 11.57
CA LEU A 27 -23.48 -10.10 11.75
C LEU A 27 -22.59 -9.92 12.97
N ASN A 28 -22.85 -10.64 14.05
CA ASN A 28 -22.10 -10.53 15.30
C ASN A 28 -21.67 -11.91 15.79
N GLU A 29 -20.43 -12.02 16.28
CA GLU A 29 -19.87 -13.25 16.85
C GLU A 29 -19.88 -14.44 15.87
N LEU A 30 -19.64 -14.17 14.58
CA LEU A 30 -19.57 -15.21 13.55
C LEU A 30 -18.13 -15.69 13.34
N TYR A 31 -17.88 -16.96 13.66
CA TYR A 31 -16.55 -17.56 13.55
C TYR A 31 -16.54 -18.84 12.74
N GLN A 32 -15.61 -18.94 11.78
CA GLN A 32 -15.36 -20.15 11.00
C GLN A 32 -13.96 -20.71 11.27
N TYR A 33 -13.89 -21.79 12.05
CA TYR A 33 -12.63 -22.46 12.43
C TYR A 33 -12.21 -23.52 11.40
N SER A 34 -12.10 -23.11 10.14
CA SER A 34 -11.61 -23.97 9.05
C SER A 34 -10.18 -23.59 8.67
N PHE A 35 -9.33 -24.60 8.54
CA PHE A 35 -8.00 -24.44 7.95
C PHE A 35 -8.06 -24.28 6.41
N LYS A 36 -9.13 -24.76 5.77
CA LYS A 36 -9.40 -24.50 4.35
C LYS A 36 -9.88 -23.07 4.17
N GLU A 37 -9.53 -22.48 3.03
CA GLU A 37 -10.02 -21.16 2.64
C GLU A 37 -11.54 -21.12 2.62
N ASN A 38 -12.10 -20.03 3.11
CA ASN A 38 -13.54 -19.82 3.17
C ASN A 38 -13.84 -18.32 3.26
N SER A 39 -15.12 -17.99 3.19
CA SER A 39 -15.62 -16.62 3.37
C SER A 39 -16.86 -16.63 4.26
N LEU A 40 -17.26 -15.47 4.79
CA LEU A 40 -18.59 -15.35 5.40
C LEU A 40 -19.68 -15.24 4.33
N ILE A 41 -19.38 -14.53 3.25
CA ILE A 41 -20.27 -14.29 2.12
C ILE A 41 -19.55 -14.63 0.82
N HIS A 42 -20.13 -15.52 0.01
CA HIS A 42 -19.54 -16.05 -1.21
C HIS A 42 -20.47 -15.88 -2.42
N PHE A 43 -19.98 -15.22 -3.47
CA PHE A 43 -20.71 -15.04 -4.73
C PHE A 43 -19.86 -15.48 -5.93
N GLU A 44 -20.36 -16.41 -6.74
CA GLU A 44 -19.74 -16.79 -8.01
C GLU A 44 -20.70 -16.59 -9.19
N GLY A 45 -20.17 -16.54 -10.42
CA GLY A 45 -20.95 -16.49 -11.64
C GLY A 45 -21.73 -15.18 -11.80
N LYS A 46 -22.76 -15.17 -12.65
CA LYS A 46 -23.48 -13.95 -13.10
C LYS A 46 -24.42 -13.34 -12.04
N ASN A 47 -24.19 -13.64 -10.77
CA ASN A 47 -25.03 -13.20 -9.67
C ASN A 47 -24.85 -11.70 -9.36
N THR A 48 -25.93 -11.10 -8.87
CA THR A 48 -25.94 -9.69 -8.47
C THR A 48 -26.32 -9.56 -7.00
N ALA A 49 -25.49 -8.89 -6.21
CA ALA A 49 -25.72 -8.62 -4.80
C ALA A 49 -25.74 -7.12 -4.50
N TYR A 50 -26.75 -6.67 -3.77
CA TYR A 50 -26.84 -5.32 -3.23
C TYR A 50 -26.94 -5.42 -1.72
N ILE A 51 -25.85 -5.07 -1.03
CA ILE A 51 -25.76 -5.12 0.43
C ILE A 51 -25.54 -3.71 0.94
N THR A 52 -26.50 -3.20 1.72
CA THR A 52 -26.42 -1.86 2.30
C THR A 52 -26.55 -1.91 3.82
N ASP A 53 -25.82 -1.03 4.51
CA ASP A 53 -25.94 -0.82 5.96
C ASP A 53 -25.67 -2.13 6.73
N LEU A 54 -24.60 -2.82 6.36
CA LEU A 54 -24.16 -4.05 6.99
C LEU A 54 -23.14 -3.76 8.09
N LYS A 55 -23.37 -4.32 9.28
CA LYS A 55 -22.41 -4.34 10.39
C LYS A 55 -21.86 -5.74 10.59
N VAL A 56 -20.54 -5.89 10.65
CA VAL A 56 -19.83 -7.12 10.97
C VAL A 56 -19.01 -6.87 12.24
N LEU A 57 -19.40 -7.48 13.35
CA LEU A 57 -18.85 -7.23 14.67
C LEU A 57 -18.24 -8.52 15.21
N ASN A 58 -17.04 -8.44 15.78
CA ASN A 58 -16.41 -9.54 16.51
C ASN A 58 -16.48 -10.86 15.74
N SER A 59 -16.06 -10.86 14.49
CA SER A 59 -16.26 -11.99 13.57
C SER A 59 -14.94 -12.38 12.91
N GLY A 60 -14.93 -13.52 12.21
CA GLY A 60 -13.79 -13.96 11.41
C GLY A 60 -13.57 -15.45 11.50
N GLY A 61 -12.33 -15.90 11.68
CA GLY A 61 -12.05 -17.32 11.69
C GLY A 61 -10.57 -17.66 11.62
N GLN A 62 -10.30 -18.90 11.20
CA GLN A 62 -8.94 -19.38 11.07
C GLN A 62 -8.32 -19.02 9.72
N ASN A 63 -9.04 -19.19 8.62
CA ASN A 63 -8.62 -18.86 7.26
C ASN A 63 -9.83 -18.32 6.48
N THR A 64 -10.35 -17.20 6.95
CA THR A 64 -11.68 -16.71 6.57
C THR A 64 -11.57 -15.31 6.01
N ALA A 65 -12.09 -15.12 4.80
CA ALA A 65 -12.37 -13.80 4.27
C ALA A 65 -13.75 -13.33 4.76
N PHE A 66 -13.99 -12.02 4.83
CA PHE A 66 -15.35 -11.53 5.03
C PHE A 66 -16.16 -11.78 3.76
N TYR A 67 -15.60 -11.42 2.61
CA TYR A 67 -16.31 -11.41 1.35
C TYR A 67 -15.45 -11.99 0.22
N TYR A 68 -16.03 -12.91 -0.54
CA TYR A 68 -15.45 -13.44 -1.77
C TYR A 68 -16.42 -13.26 -2.94
N GLN A 69 -15.91 -12.77 -4.06
CA GLN A 69 -16.67 -12.70 -5.30
C GLN A 69 -15.85 -13.07 -6.53
N LYS A 70 -16.43 -13.95 -7.35
CA LYS A 70 -15.95 -14.32 -8.69
C LYS A 70 -17.03 -14.08 -9.76
N ASP A 71 -16.72 -13.33 -10.81
CA ASP A 71 -17.56 -13.15 -12.01
C ASP A 71 -18.99 -12.54 -11.84
N GLY A 72 -19.33 -12.02 -10.66
CA GLY A 72 -20.61 -11.37 -10.38
C GLY A 72 -20.58 -9.84 -10.37
N LYS A 73 -21.70 -9.22 -9.98
CA LYS A 73 -21.78 -7.79 -9.61
C LYS A 73 -22.15 -7.67 -8.13
N CYS A 74 -21.35 -6.96 -7.35
CA CYS A 74 -21.72 -6.62 -5.98
C CYS A 74 -21.58 -5.12 -5.75
N THR A 75 -22.54 -4.57 -5.03
CA THR A 75 -22.47 -3.23 -4.49
C THR A 75 -22.56 -3.34 -2.97
N LEU A 76 -21.48 -2.93 -2.31
CA LEU A 76 -21.37 -2.83 -0.87
C LEU A 76 -21.47 -1.34 -0.51
N LYS A 77 -22.46 -0.96 0.31
CA LYS A 77 -22.66 0.44 0.72
C LYS A 77 -22.82 0.54 2.22
N ASN A 78 -22.16 1.51 2.84
CA ASN A 78 -22.23 1.78 4.28
C ASN A 78 -21.89 0.53 5.11
N ILE A 79 -20.79 -0.14 4.78
CA ILE A 79 -20.37 -1.34 5.51
C ILE A 79 -19.51 -0.92 6.70
N TYR A 80 -19.81 -1.48 7.86
CA TYR A 80 -19.02 -1.31 9.08
C TYR A 80 -18.48 -2.64 9.54
N VAL A 81 -17.16 -2.77 9.63
CA VAL A 81 -16.47 -3.97 10.11
C VAL A 81 -15.63 -3.60 11.32
N GLU A 82 -15.83 -4.29 12.44
CA GLU A 82 -15.11 -4.04 13.69
C GLU A 82 -14.68 -5.35 14.34
N ASN A 83 -13.43 -5.37 14.83
CA ASN A 83 -12.82 -6.51 15.52
C ASN A 83 -12.85 -7.79 14.67
N TYR A 84 -12.54 -7.66 13.37
CA TYR A 84 -12.45 -8.81 12.49
C TYR A 84 -11.10 -9.51 12.64
N LYS A 85 -11.11 -10.83 12.77
CA LYS A 85 -9.89 -11.61 13.01
C LYS A 85 -9.75 -12.79 12.05
N SER A 86 -8.63 -12.88 11.34
CA SER A 86 -8.19 -14.11 10.68
C SER A 86 -6.87 -14.56 11.30
N LYS A 87 -6.78 -15.84 11.70
CA LYS A 87 -5.55 -16.37 12.28
C LYS A 87 -4.45 -16.53 11.24
N ILE A 88 -4.79 -17.16 10.12
CA ILE A 88 -3.94 -17.34 8.93
C ILE A 88 -4.08 -16.09 8.07
N ALA A 89 -2.98 -15.64 7.45
CA ALA A 89 -3.00 -14.53 6.50
C ALA A 89 -4.07 -14.79 5.42
N ARG A 90 -5.07 -13.90 5.38
CA ARG A 90 -6.19 -13.96 4.44
C ARG A 90 -6.69 -12.56 4.16
N GLU A 91 -7.11 -12.33 2.92
CA GLU A 91 -7.73 -11.08 2.55
C GLU A 91 -9.10 -10.88 3.22
N LEU A 92 -9.45 -9.63 3.57
CA LEU A 92 -10.80 -9.35 4.07
C LEU A 92 -11.82 -9.45 2.93
N ILE A 93 -11.51 -8.86 1.78
CA ILE A 93 -12.37 -8.78 0.60
C ILE A 93 -11.59 -9.25 -0.63
N ASN A 94 -12.11 -10.29 -1.29
CA ASN A 94 -11.55 -10.82 -2.53
C ASN A 94 -12.49 -10.56 -3.71
N TYR A 95 -11.98 -9.89 -4.74
CA TYR A 95 -12.66 -9.69 -6.02
C TYR A 95 -11.86 -10.26 -7.19
N GLU A 96 -12.47 -11.23 -7.87
CA GLU A 96 -11.96 -11.79 -9.13
C GLU A 96 -13.01 -11.54 -10.22
N SER A 97 -12.73 -10.70 -11.22
CA SER A 97 -13.51 -10.65 -12.47
C SER A 97 -12.92 -9.63 -13.43
N SER A 98 -12.88 -9.98 -14.71
CA SER A 98 -12.35 -9.18 -15.81
C SER A 98 -13.24 -8.01 -16.27
N ASP A 99 -14.53 -8.02 -15.96
CA ASP A 99 -15.49 -7.33 -16.86
C ASP A 99 -16.21 -6.11 -16.28
N LYS A 100 -16.15 -5.85 -14.96
CA LYS A 100 -17.00 -4.80 -14.36
C LYS A 100 -16.32 -4.01 -13.24
N PRO A 101 -16.31 -2.65 -13.32
CA PRO A 101 -15.97 -1.80 -12.18
C PRO A 101 -16.87 -2.09 -11.00
N ARG A 102 -16.29 -2.12 -9.81
CA ARG A 102 -16.96 -2.30 -8.52
C ARG A 102 -16.74 -1.05 -7.68
N SER A 103 -17.73 -0.70 -6.85
CA SER A 103 -17.62 0.41 -5.91
C SER A 103 -18.00 -0.05 -4.53
N THR A 104 -17.24 0.40 -3.55
CA THR A 104 -17.58 0.35 -2.14
C THR A 104 -17.62 1.78 -1.62
N ASP A 105 -18.78 2.23 -1.18
CA ASP A 105 -18.98 3.60 -0.69
C ASP A 105 -19.29 3.57 0.82
N GLY A 106 -18.61 4.41 1.60
CA GLY A 106 -18.84 4.53 3.04
C GLY A 106 -18.35 3.31 3.84
N PHE A 107 -17.24 2.70 3.43
CA PHE A 107 -16.64 1.56 4.13
C PHE A 107 -15.90 2.02 5.39
N LYS A 108 -16.23 1.41 6.52
CA LYS A 108 -15.60 1.69 7.80
C LYS A 108 -15.02 0.40 8.36
N LEU A 109 -13.72 0.38 8.60
CA LEU A 109 -13.00 -0.79 9.12
C LEU A 109 -12.19 -0.41 10.34
N ARG A 110 -12.37 -1.14 11.44
CA ARG A 110 -11.65 -0.92 12.71
C ARG A 110 -11.14 -2.23 13.30
N ASN A 111 -9.95 -2.20 13.88
CA ASN A 111 -9.36 -3.31 14.62
C ASN A 111 -9.31 -4.60 13.79
N PHE A 112 -8.65 -4.54 12.63
CA PHE A 112 -8.45 -5.71 11.78
C PHE A 112 -7.21 -6.49 12.24
N ILE A 113 -7.42 -7.74 12.66
CA ILE A 113 -6.39 -8.61 13.23
C ILE A 113 -6.16 -9.78 12.25
N SER A 114 -5.35 -9.52 11.23
CA SER A 114 -4.88 -10.50 10.23
C SER A 114 -3.58 -9.97 9.64
N GLN A 115 -2.76 -10.83 9.04
CA GLN A 115 -1.61 -10.41 8.21
C GLN A 115 -1.95 -10.27 6.73
N GLY A 116 -3.05 -10.87 6.28
CA GLY A 116 -3.43 -10.78 4.87
C GLY A 116 -4.01 -9.41 4.54
N PRO A 117 -4.01 -9.01 3.26
CA PRO A 117 -4.40 -7.68 2.82
C PRO A 117 -5.87 -7.36 3.13
N ILE A 118 -6.27 -6.08 3.14
CA ILE A 118 -7.71 -5.77 3.19
C ILE A 118 -8.39 -6.19 1.89
N PHE A 119 -7.78 -5.87 0.75
CA PHE A 119 -8.34 -6.16 -0.57
C PHE A 119 -7.43 -7.09 -1.36
N LYS A 120 -8.01 -8.07 -2.04
CA LYS A 120 -7.36 -8.85 -3.11
C LYS A 120 -8.14 -8.62 -4.40
N LEU A 121 -7.44 -8.19 -5.44
CA LEU A 121 -8.02 -7.93 -6.77
C LEU A 121 -7.36 -8.81 -7.81
N LYS A 122 -8.16 -9.34 -8.72
CA LYS A 122 -7.69 -10.01 -9.93
C LYS A 122 -8.49 -9.56 -11.14
N ASP A 123 -7.76 -8.99 -12.11
CA ASP A 123 -8.28 -8.44 -13.37
C ASP A 123 -9.40 -7.38 -13.18
N GLY A 124 -9.37 -6.63 -12.06
CA GLY A 124 -10.53 -5.84 -11.61
C GLY A 124 -10.29 -4.34 -11.44
N ILE A 125 -11.38 -3.57 -11.50
CA ILE A 125 -11.42 -2.16 -11.09
C ILE A 125 -12.25 -2.07 -9.81
N LEU A 126 -11.66 -1.53 -8.74
CA LEU A 126 -12.33 -1.28 -7.46
C LEU A 126 -12.24 0.21 -7.12
N SER A 127 -13.37 0.83 -6.86
CA SER A 127 -13.47 2.17 -6.28
C SER A 127 -13.82 2.07 -4.79
N ILE A 128 -13.10 2.81 -3.96
CA ILE A 128 -13.26 2.91 -2.51
C ILE A 128 -13.44 4.39 -2.19
N ASN A 129 -14.65 4.79 -1.80
CA ASN A 129 -15.01 6.19 -1.59
C ASN A 129 -15.50 6.43 -0.17
N ASP A 130 -15.14 7.58 0.40
CA ASP A 130 -15.66 8.07 1.69
C ASP A 130 -15.43 7.07 2.85
N CYS A 131 -14.24 6.49 2.90
CA CYS A 131 -13.91 5.40 3.81
C CYS A 131 -13.12 5.86 5.05
N ASP A 132 -13.26 5.10 6.13
CA ASP A 132 -12.54 5.31 7.40
C ASP A 132 -11.94 3.98 7.85
N ILE A 133 -10.66 3.78 7.60
CA ILE A 133 -9.93 2.55 7.87
C ILE A 133 -8.91 2.81 8.98
N LYS A 134 -9.06 2.14 10.12
CA LYS A 134 -8.23 2.35 11.30
C LYS A 134 -7.77 1.06 11.96
N ASP A 135 -6.57 1.10 12.53
CA ASP A 135 -6.05 0.06 13.42
C ASP A 135 -6.00 -1.31 12.72
N ILE A 136 -5.21 -1.38 11.65
CA ILE A 136 -5.13 -2.52 10.73
C ILE A 136 -3.81 -3.25 10.92
N HIS A 137 -3.85 -4.59 10.95
CA HIS A 137 -2.68 -5.45 11.20
C HIS A 137 -2.07 -5.21 12.58
N LEU A 138 -2.91 -4.97 13.59
CA LEU A 138 -2.47 -4.79 14.98
C LEU A 138 -1.58 -5.95 15.47
N CYS A 139 -1.72 -7.15 14.88
CA CYS A 139 -0.86 -8.27 15.25
C CYS A 139 0.61 -8.06 14.88
N ASN A 140 0.91 -7.26 13.84
CA ASN A 140 2.29 -6.90 13.46
C ASN A 140 2.89 -5.99 14.54
N LEU A 141 2.13 -5.01 15.04
CA LEU A 141 2.56 -4.13 16.12
C LEU A 141 2.91 -4.91 17.40
N TYR A 142 2.14 -5.95 17.71
CA TYR A 142 2.35 -6.78 18.92
C TYR A 142 3.19 -8.03 18.68
N ASN A 143 3.75 -8.23 17.48
CA ASN A 143 4.51 -9.42 17.09
C ASN A 143 3.79 -10.75 17.47
N ASN A 144 2.46 -10.80 17.29
CA ASN A 144 1.64 -11.94 17.69
C ASN A 144 0.80 -12.54 16.55
N CYS A 145 1.11 -12.18 15.31
CA CYS A 145 0.51 -12.83 14.16
C CYS A 145 0.97 -14.28 14.02
N ASP A 146 0.11 -15.13 13.47
CA ASP A 146 0.48 -16.49 13.08
C ASP A 146 0.95 -16.46 11.63
N ASN A 147 2.27 -16.59 11.42
CA ASN A 147 2.91 -16.58 10.10
C ASN A 147 2.64 -17.87 9.29
N SER A 148 1.70 -18.72 9.70
CA SER A 148 1.27 -19.81 8.82
C SER A 148 0.54 -19.21 7.63
N VAL A 149 1.15 -19.38 6.45
CA VAL A 149 0.65 -18.80 5.20
C VAL A 149 0.63 -19.89 4.14
N ARG A 150 -0.49 -19.96 3.40
CA ARG A 150 -0.61 -20.84 2.24
C ARG A 150 -0.10 -20.18 0.96
N ASP A 151 -0.32 -18.87 0.85
CA ASP A 151 0.07 -18.03 -0.27
C ASP A 151 1.01 -16.91 0.23
N PRO A 152 2.33 -17.06 0.06
CA PRO A 152 3.32 -16.08 0.52
C PRO A 152 3.09 -14.66 0.01
N ASP A 153 2.37 -14.49 -1.10
CA ASP A 153 2.05 -13.17 -1.65
C ASP A 153 1.11 -12.38 -0.75
N LEU A 154 0.30 -13.04 0.09
CA LEU A 154 -0.57 -12.38 1.08
C LEU A 154 0.22 -11.66 2.17
N LEU A 155 1.52 -11.92 2.30
CA LEU A 155 2.41 -11.20 3.22
C LEU A 155 3.15 -10.04 2.54
N LYS A 156 3.02 -9.87 1.22
CA LYS A 156 3.71 -8.82 0.47
C LYS A 156 2.96 -7.49 0.46
N SER A 157 1.68 -7.51 0.81
CA SER A 157 0.86 -6.31 0.91
C SER A 157 -0.21 -6.46 1.98
N GLU A 158 -0.50 -5.34 2.63
CA GLU A 158 -1.37 -5.22 3.78
C GLU A 158 -2.66 -4.48 3.44
N LEU A 159 -2.61 -3.51 2.51
CA LEU A 159 -3.82 -2.87 2.04
C LEU A 159 -4.44 -3.58 0.83
N LEU A 160 -3.63 -3.81 -0.21
CA LEU A 160 -4.13 -4.32 -1.49
C LEU A 160 -3.11 -5.20 -2.21
N LEU A 161 -3.52 -6.45 -2.44
CA LEU A 161 -2.83 -7.40 -3.30
C LEU A 161 -3.51 -7.47 -4.67
N GLY A 162 -2.80 -7.10 -5.73
CA GLY A 162 -3.28 -7.19 -7.11
C GLY A 162 -2.64 -8.33 -7.89
N TYR A 163 -3.43 -9.09 -8.63
CA TYR A 163 -2.97 -10.03 -9.65
C TYR A 163 -3.39 -9.56 -11.03
N SER A 164 -2.44 -9.50 -11.97
CA SER A 164 -2.64 -8.96 -13.33
C SER A 164 -2.96 -7.45 -13.32
N TYR A 165 -3.67 -6.95 -14.34
CA TYR A 165 -4.04 -5.55 -14.44
C TYR A 165 -5.22 -5.24 -13.49
N ASN A 166 -4.97 -4.46 -12.45
CA ASN A 166 -5.99 -3.97 -11.53
C ASN A 166 -5.94 -2.46 -11.46
N VAL A 167 -7.08 -1.82 -11.22
CA VAL A 167 -7.13 -0.38 -10.92
C VAL A 167 -7.86 -0.19 -9.61
N LEU A 168 -7.15 0.32 -8.60
CA LEU A 168 -7.78 0.81 -7.38
C LEU A 168 -7.98 2.32 -7.49
N ASN A 169 -9.22 2.78 -7.34
CA ASN A 169 -9.52 4.19 -7.10
C ASN A 169 -9.84 4.34 -5.61
N PHE A 170 -9.13 5.21 -4.92
CA PHE A 170 -9.29 5.48 -3.50
C PHE A 170 -9.50 6.97 -3.34
N ASP A 171 -10.69 7.37 -2.89
CA ASP A 171 -11.12 8.76 -2.94
C ASP A 171 -11.73 9.19 -1.59
N ASN A 172 -11.43 10.41 -1.15
CA ASN A 172 -12.05 11.08 0.01
C ASN A 172 -12.02 10.26 1.31
N SER A 173 -10.92 9.57 1.58
CA SER A 173 -10.86 8.57 2.63
C SER A 173 -9.75 8.83 3.64
N THR A 174 -9.92 8.30 4.85
CA THR A 174 -8.92 8.37 5.93
C THR A 174 -8.41 6.98 6.27
N LEU A 175 -7.09 6.85 6.30
CA LEU A 175 -6.36 5.67 6.76
C LEU A 175 -5.51 6.08 7.98
N GLU A 176 -5.62 5.36 9.08
CA GLU A 176 -4.90 5.67 10.32
C GLU A 176 -4.39 4.39 10.99
N ASN A 177 -3.17 4.42 11.51
CA ASN A 177 -2.54 3.26 12.19
C ASN A 177 -2.55 2.01 11.30
N ILE A 178 -2.04 2.16 10.07
CA ILE A 178 -1.83 1.06 9.12
C ILE A 178 -0.38 0.58 9.26
N TYR A 179 -0.20 -0.74 9.31
CA TYR A 179 1.12 -1.36 9.39
C TYR A 179 1.33 -2.23 8.16
N GLY A 180 1.87 -1.66 7.07
CA GLY A 180 2.15 -2.36 5.81
C GLY A 180 1.83 -1.64 4.46
N GLY A 181 2.39 -2.10 3.34
CA GLY A 181 2.42 -1.38 2.05
C GLY A 181 1.37 -1.79 0.99
N VAL A 182 1.44 -1.12 -0.17
CA VAL A 182 0.58 -1.36 -1.35
C VAL A 182 1.40 -1.63 -2.61
N SER A 183 0.95 -2.57 -3.47
CA SER A 183 1.70 -3.01 -4.66
C SER A 183 0.83 -3.23 -5.92
N THR A 184 0.17 -2.21 -6.46
CA THR A 184 -0.57 -2.28 -7.75
C THR A 184 -1.00 -0.89 -8.22
N TYR A 185 -1.42 -0.74 -9.48
CA TYR A 185 -1.93 0.54 -10.02
C TYR A 185 -3.04 1.14 -9.14
N ILE A 186 -2.84 2.39 -8.70
CA ILE A 186 -3.68 3.11 -7.75
C ILE A 186 -3.89 4.56 -8.21
N LYS A 187 -5.13 5.02 -8.12
CA LYS A 187 -5.48 6.44 -8.07
C LYS A 187 -5.88 6.78 -6.64
N TYR A 188 -5.19 7.72 -6.03
CA TYR A 188 -5.31 8.08 -4.61
C TYR A 188 -5.60 9.58 -4.50
N ASN A 189 -6.87 9.95 -4.41
CA ASN A 189 -7.27 11.36 -4.46
C ASN A 189 -7.93 11.83 -3.16
N ASN A 190 -7.52 13.01 -2.70
CA ASN A 190 -8.11 13.69 -1.56
C ASN A 190 -8.20 12.82 -0.30
N ASN A 191 -7.13 12.08 -0.02
CA ASN A 191 -7.07 11.15 1.09
C ASN A 191 -6.15 11.65 2.20
N LEU A 192 -6.37 11.16 3.40
CA LEU A 192 -5.49 11.34 4.55
C LEU A 192 -4.94 9.99 5.00
N LEU A 193 -3.62 9.81 4.95
CA LEU A 193 -2.92 8.72 5.59
C LEU A 193 -2.13 9.26 6.78
N LYS A 194 -2.31 8.70 7.97
CA LYS A 194 -1.59 9.17 9.16
C LYS A 194 -1.20 8.11 10.17
N ASN A 195 -0.21 8.43 11.00
CA ASN A 195 0.22 7.66 12.17
C ASN A 195 0.50 6.18 11.83
N SER A 196 1.11 5.92 10.67
CA SER A 196 1.28 4.58 10.12
C SER A 196 2.77 4.21 10.00
N ASN A 197 3.07 2.93 9.86
CA ASN A 197 4.45 2.43 9.72
C ASN A 197 4.56 1.41 8.59
N PHE A 198 5.54 1.58 7.71
CA PHE A 198 5.71 0.77 6.52
C PHE A 198 7.16 0.31 6.38
N GLU A 199 7.39 -0.95 6.04
CA GLU A 199 8.76 -1.45 5.80
C GLU A 199 9.36 -0.84 4.53
N LYS A 200 8.60 -0.88 3.42
CA LYS A 200 9.00 -0.42 2.09
C LYS A 200 8.20 0.79 1.61
N GLY A 201 7.91 1.72 2.51
CA GLY A 201 7.04 2.86 2.23
C GLY A 201 5.59 2.46 1.92
N PHE A 202 4.71 3.45 1.81
CA PHE A 202 3.30 3.17 1.49
C PHE A 202 3.12 2.69 0.04
N PHE A 203 3.75 3.39 -0.91
CA PHE A 203 3.81 3.03 -2.32
C PHE A 203 5.18 2.45 -2.66
N TYR A 204 5.21 1.16 -2.98
CA TYR A 204 6.42 0.46 -3.38
C TYR A 204 6.42 0.16 -4.87
N MET A 205 7.49 0.47 -5.59
CA MET A 205 7.65 0.15 -7.01
C MET A 205 9.06 -0.34 -7.30
N ASP A 206 9.18 -1.55 -7.84
CA ASP A 206 10.44 -2.15 -8.28
C ASP A 206 10.17 -3.26 -9.31
N GLU A 207 10.54 -3.02 -10.56
CA GLU A 207 10.33 -3.99 -11.63
C GLU A 207 11.20 -5.25 -11.50
N PHE A 208 12.30 -5.20 -10.75
CA PHE A 208 13.09 -6.41 -10.43
C PHE A 208 12.39 -7.29 -9.40
N GLU A 209 11.60 -6.72 -8.50
CA GLU A 209 10.77 -7.46 -7.53
C GLU A 209 9.34 -7.73 -8.04
N HIS A 210 9.08 -7.50 -9.33
CA HIS A 210 7.76 -7.65 -9.95
C HIS A 210 6.68 -6.75 -9.32
N SER A 211 7.06 -5.62 -8.74
CA SER A 211 6.16 -4.55 -8.30
C SER A 211 6.16 -3.43 -9.32
N SER A 212 5.17 -3.44 -10.22
CA SER A 212 5.07 -2.49 -11.34
C SER A 212 3.64 -1.97 -11.48
N GLY A 213 3.48 -0.77 -12.05
CA GLY A 213 2.15 -0.15 -12.19
C GLY A 213 2.17 1.36 -12.34
N GLY A 214 0.99 1.95 -12.18
CA GLY A 214 0.77 3.39 -12.26
C GLY A 214 0.21 3.93 -10.95
N TYR A 215 0.90 4.88 -10.31
CA TYR A 215 0.42 5.57 -9.12
C TYR A 215 0.09 7.01 -9.46
N TYR A 216 -1.14 7.42 -9.16
CA TYR A 216 -1.61 8.79 -9.39
C TYR A 216 -2.19 9.33 -8.08
N ILE A 217 -1.41 10.16 -7.41
CA ILE A 217 -1.71 10.72 -6.10
C ILE A 217 -2.07 12.18 -6.28
N ASN A 218 -3.25 12.59 -5.83
CA ASN A 218 -3.71 13.98 -5.97
C ASN A 218 -4.29 14.49 -4.65
N GLU A 219 -3.95 15.73 -4.30
CA GLU A 219 -4.58 16.48 -3.19
C GLU A 219 -4.61 15.70 -1.88
N SER A 220 -3.60 14.87 -1.62
CA SER A 220 -3.58 13.95 -0.47
C SER A 220 -2.62 14.42 0.60
N ILE A 221 -2.83 13.96 1.83
CA ILE A 221 -2.03 14.32 3.00
C ILE A 221 -1.46 13.04 3.62
N PHE A 222 -0.15 13.05 3.85
CA PHE A 222 0.60 11.98 4.49
C PHE A 222 1.27 12.52 5.75
N GLU A 223 0.82 12.09 6.93
CA GLU A 223 1.18 12.70 8.21
C GLU A 223 1.75 11.68 9.21
N ASN A 224 2.92 11.97 9.79
CA ASN A 224 3.55 11.16 10.84
C ASN A 224 3.72 9.68 10.44
N ILE A 225 4.18 9.46 9.21
CA ILE A 225 4.48 8.12 8.70
C ILE A 225 5.93 7.75 9.01
N THR A 226 6.15 6.49 9.39
CA THR A 226 7.48 5.94 9.67
C THR A 226 7.82 4.80 8.70
N SER A 227 9.11 4.66 8.38
CA SER A 227 9.63 3.55 7.58
C SER A 227 11.14 3.39 7.75
N GLU A 228 11.71 2.35 7.14
CA GLU A 228 13.17 2.23 7.02
C GLU A 228 13.73 3.14 5.91
N TYR A 229 13.11 3.10 4.74
CA TYR A 229 13.44 3.92 3.56
C TYR A 229 12.17 4.53 3.01
N GLY A 230 12.20 5.78 2.56
CA GLY A 230 11.12 6.41 1.80
C GLY A 230 9.73 6.17 2.39
N THR A 231 9.34 6.94 3.40
CA THR A 231 8.09 6.67 4.17
C THR A 231 6.86 6.52 3.30
N ILE A 232 6.77 7.29 2.22
CA ILE A 232 5.64 7.24 1.30
C ILE A 232 6.02 6.54 0.00
N TYR A 233 7.20 6.84 -0.55
CA TYR A 233 7.62 6.29 -1.83
C TYR A 233 8.96 5.56 -1.71
N ASN A 234 8.93 4.26 -1.98
CA ASN A 234 10.13 3.46 -2.15
C ASN A 234 10.16 2.93 -3.58
N ILE A 235 11.04 3.53 -4.37
CA ILE A 235 11.14 3.35 -5.81
C ILE A 235 12.50 2.70 -6.08
N GLY A 236 12.48 1.39 -6.32
CA GLY A 236 13.65 0.64 -6.73
C GLY A 236 13.99 0.89 -8.20
N TYR A 237 14.12 -0.19 -8.96
CA TYR A 237 14.43 -0.12 -10.38
C TYR A 237 13.18 0.02 -11.25
N ILE A 238 13.18 1.00 -12.14
CA ILE A 238 12.19 1.15 -13.23
C ILE A 238 12.96 1.10 -14.55
N ASN A 239 12.52 0.27 -15.50
CA ASN A 239 13.14 0.15 -16.83
C ASN A 239 12.97 1.45 -17.65
N ASP A 240 13.91 1.71 -18.56
CA ASP A 240 13.85 2.87 -19.45
C ASP A 240 12.56 2.88 -20.31
N LEU A 241 12.20 1.71 -20.86
CA LEU A 241 11.09 1.55 -21.80
C LEU A 241 9.88 0.85 -21.16
N THR A 242 9.51 1.26 -19.95
CA THR A 242 8.30 0.76 -19.28
C THR A 242 7.09 1.67 -19.45
N GLY A 243 5.91 1.13 -19.14
CA GLY A 243 4.66 1.88 -18.99
C GLY A 243 4.36 2.29 -17.54
N CYS A 244 5.22 1.94 -16.58
CA CYS A 244 5.07 2.35 -15.19
C CYS A 244 5.20 3.86 -15.02
N GLN A 245 4.39 4.43 -14.14
CA GLN A 245 4.38 5.86 -13.86
C GLN A 245 4.05 6.12 -12.40
N LEU A 246 4.64 7.18 -11.85
CA LEU A 246 4.27 7.71 -10.54
C LEU A 246 4.12 9.22 -10.68
N ASN A 247 2.91 9.71 -10.46
CA ASN A 247 2.62 11.12 -10.43
C ASN A 247 2.01 11.47 -9.08
N SER A 248 2.62 12.42 -8.38
CA SER A 248 2.04 13.07 -7.23
C SER A 248 1.78 14.54 -7.55
N THR A 249 0.64 15.05 -7.12
CA THR A 249 0.24 16.43 -7.41
C THR A 249 -0.51 17.07 -6.24
N ASN A 250 -0.12 18.30 -5.91
CA ASN A 250 -0.75 19.12 -4.87
C ASN A 250 -0.91 18.39 -3.52
N SER A 251 0.02 17.52 -3.15
CA SER A 251 -0.04 16.70 -1.95
C SER A 251 0.90 17.22 -0.86
N TYR A 252 0.61 16.86 0.39
CA TYR A 252 1.33 17.32 1.57
C TYR A 252 1.98 16.14 2.30
N TYR A 253 3.24 16.30 2.66
CA TYR A 253 4.03 15.32 3.42
C TYR A 253 4.53 15.98 4.69
N VAL A 254 3.94 15.60 5.83
CA VAL A 254 4.12 16.31 7.10
C VAL A 254 4.63 15.37 8.20
N GLY A 255 5.75 15.70 8.84
CA GLY A 255 6.17 14.97 10.03
C GLY A 255 6.64 13.53 9.77
N ASN A 256 6.98 13.16 8.52
CA ASN A 256 7.37 11.79 8.20
C ASN A 256 8.84 11.52 8.59
N ARG A 257 9.14 10.29 9.00
CA ARG A 257 10.47 9.89 9.51
C ARG A 257 10.90 8.54 8.93
N ALA A 258 11.92 8.55 8.06
CA ALA A 258 12.60 7.33 7.65
C ALA A 258 13.80 7.07 8.59
N SER A 259 14.05 5.83 8.99
CA SER A 259 15.19 5.54 9.87
C SER A 259 16.55 5.57 9.15
N LYS A 260 16.55 5.47 7.81
CA LYS A 260 17.77 5.48 6.98
C LYS A 260 17.72 6.55 5.90
N TYR A 261 17.10 6.28 4.77
CA TYR A 261 17.27 7.13 3.58
C TYR A 261 15.94 7.62 3.04
N GLY A 262 15.89 8.92 2.68
CA GLY A 262 14.74 9.55 2.06
C GLY A 262 13.58 9.63 3.03
N GLY A 263 13.44 10.76 3.73
CA GLY A 263 12.38 10.91 4.74
C GLY A 263 10.97 10.75 4.16
N VAL A 264 10.80 11.04 2.87
CA VAL A 264 9.56 10.78 2.12
C VAL A 264 9.81 9.87 0.92
N ILE A 265 10.89 10.12 0.17
CA ILE A 265 11.16 9.50 -1.13
C ILE A 265 12.52 8.79 -1.12
N TYR A 266 12.52 7.51 -1.40
CA TYR A 266 13.73 6.73 -1.71
C TYR A 266 13.66 6.28 -3.17
N SER A 267 14.64 6.64 -4.00
CA SER A 267 14.61 6.39 -5.45
C SER A 267 15.95 5.89 -6.02
N MET A 268 16.04 4.60 -6.31
CA MET A 268 17.30 3.90 -6.61
C MET A 268 17.38 3.28 -8.02
N GLY A 269 16.77 3.91 -9.01
CA GLY A 269 16.83 3.48 -10.41
C GLY A 269 17.43 4.55 -11.34
N PRO A 270 18.24 4.15 -12.33
CA PRO A 270 18.88 5.11 -13.25
C PRO A 270 17.89 5.76 -14.23
N TYR A 271 16.67 5.25 -14.35
CA TYR A 271 15.64 5.76 -15.25
C TYR A 271 14.42 6.33 -14.52
N ASN A 272 14.44 6.39 -13.18
CA ASN A 272 13.27 6.82 -12.40
C ASN A 272 12.85 8.26 -12.74
N PHE A 273 13.80 9.14 -13.07
CA PHE A 273 13.51 10.53 -13.49
C PHE A 273 12.54 10.65 -14.68
N LYS A 274 12.45 9.63 -15.54
CA LYS A 274 11.56 9.63 -16.72
C LYS A 274 10.11 9.30 -16.40
N HIS A 275 9.88 8.66 -15.25
CA HIS A 275 8.61 8.00 -14.91
C HIS A 275 7.99 8.51 -13.60
N VAL A 276 8.77 9.26 -12.81
CA VAL A 276 8.40 9.69 -11.47
C VAL A 276 8.40 11.21 -11.41
N HIS A 277 7.22 11.78 -11.13
CA HIS A 277 6.98 13.22 -11.13
C HIS A 277 6.24 13.67 -9.87
N PHE A 278 6.71 14.75 -9.26
CA PHE A 278 6.13 15.44 -8.12
C PHE A 278 5.79 16.88 -8.53
N ILE A 279 4.52 17.24 -8.45
CA ILE A 279 3.99 18.48 -9.04
C ILE A 279 3.32 19.32 -7.95
N ASN A 280 3.96 20.43 -7.56
CA ASN A 280 3.48 21.36 -6.54
C ASN A 280 3.20 20.67 -5.20
N ASP A 281 4.04 19.70 -4.87
CA ASP A 281 3.96 18.97 -3.62
C ASP A 281 4.70 19.72 -2.50
N THR A 282 4.17 19.65 -1.28
CA THR A 282 4.70 20.39 -0.13
C THR A 282 5.26 19.45 0.92
N PHE A 283 6.50 19.68 1.34
CA PHE A 283 7.21 18.87 2.32
C PHE A 283 7.48 19.70 3.59
N ILE A 284 6.94 19.25 4.72
CA ILE A 284 7.00 19.98 6.00
C ILE A 284 7.57 19.07 7.07
N ASP A 285 8.72 19.46 7.63
CA ASP A 285 9.33 18.78 8.78
C ASP A 285 9.41 17.26 8.56
N ASN A 286 10.08 16.82 7.49
CA ASN A 286 10.36 15.40 7.25
C ASN A 286 11.83 15.13 7.57
N HIS A 287 12.18 13.94 8.06
CA HIS A 287 13.58 13.61 8.37
C HIS A 287 13.98 12.18 7.99
N ALA A 288 15.27 12.01 7.72
CA ALA A 288 15.95 10.73 7.59
C ALA A 288 17.40 10.81 8.11
N GLU A 289 18.12 9.69 8.14
CA GLU A 289 19.58 9.73 8.36
C GLU A 289 20.27 10.46 7.19
N LEU A 290 19.83 10.21 5.95
CA LEU A 290 20.24 10.95 4.77
C LEU A 290 19.06 11.29 3.86
N GLY A 291 18.97 12.56 3.46
CA GLY A 291 17.93 13.06 2.58
C GLY A 291 16.61 13.18 3.33
N ASP A 292 16.43 14.27 4.05
CA ASP A 292 15.24 14.55 4.86
C ASP A 292 13.94 14.50 4.06
N ILE A 293 14.01 14.78 2.75
CA ILE A 293 12.92 14.61 1.80
C ILE A 293 13.21 13.45 0.86
N ILE A 294 14.32 13.52 0.12
CA ILE A 294 14.66 12.56 -0.92
C ILE A 294 16.09 12.02 -0.81
N HIS A 295 16.21 10.71 -0.98
CA HIS A 295 17.47 10.05 -1.30
C HIS A 295 17.38 9.41 -2.69
N THR A 296 18.34 9.70 -3.57
CA THR A 296 18.33 9.18 -4.94
C THR A 296 19.66 8.56 -5.39
N TYR A 297 19.59 7.68 -6.40
CA TYR A 297 20.74 7.02 -7.02
C TYR A 297 21.84 8.02 -7.43
N SER A 298 21.45 9.10 -8.10
CA SER A 298 22.32 10.22 -8.48
C SER A 298 21.46 11.45 -8.77
N ILE A 299 22.07 12.64 -8.76
CA ILE A 299 21.35 13.89 -9.02
C ILE A 299 20.66 13.89 -10.40
N ASN A 300 21.32 13.35 -11.42
CA ASN A 300 20.81 13.29 -12.79
C ASN A 300 19.69 12.26 -12.98
N THR A 301 19.49 11.37 -12.01
CA THR A 301 18.48 10.32 -12.04
C THR A 301 17.38 10.55 -11.00
N SER A 302 17.41 11.70 -10.32
CA SER A 302 16.38 12.11 -9.38
C SER A 302 15.01 12.18 -10.06
N PRO A 303 13.91 11.76 -9.40
CA PRO A 303 12.56 12.13 -9.79
C PRO A 303 12.45 13.63 -10.14
N THR A 304 11.52 13.95 -11.03
CA THR A 304 11.30 15.33 -11.46
C THR A 304 10.39 16.06 -10.47
N PHE A 305 10.77 17.26 -10.07
CA PHE A 305 9.97 18.13 -9.19
C PHE A 305 9.69 19.47 -9.88
N THR A 306 8.46 19.99 -9.78
CA THR A 306 8.17 21.35 -10.28
C THR A 306 8.68 22.45 -9.35
N ASN A 307 8.90 22.14 -8.08
CA ASN A 307 9.41 23.06 -7.05
C ASN A 307 10.78 22.62 -6.51
N ILE A 308 11.65 22.06 -7.37
CA ILE A 308 12.97 21.58 -6.95
C ILE A 308 13.81 22.66 -6.24
N GLU A 309 13.72 23.92 -6.69
CA GLU A 309 14.44 25.05 -6.10
C GLU A 309 14.08 25.27 -4.62
N GLU A 310 12.81 25.04 -4.23
CA GLU A 310 12.37 25.14 -2.84
C GLU A 310 12.93 24.00 -1.99
N ILE A 311 13.05 22.80 -2.57
CA ILE A 311 13.58 21.61 -1.90
C ILE A 311 15.10 21.73 -1.72
N GLU A 312 15.82 22.20 -2.74
CA GLU A 312 17.27 22.43 -2.70
C GLU A 312 17.67 23.50 -1.67
N ALA A 313 16.77 24.44 -1.36
CA ALA A 313 17.00 25.47 -0.35
C ALA A 313 16.96 24.93 1.10
N ILE A 314 16.48 23.70 1.31
CA ILE A 314 16.39 23.06 2.63
C ILE A 314 17.67 22.24 2.87
N GLU A 315 18.46 22.61 3.89
CA GLU A 315 19.67 21.85 4.24
C GLU A 315 19.33 20.38 4.54
N GLY A 316 20.03 19.46 3.88
CA GLY A 316 19.87 18.02 4.10
C GLY A 316 18.63 17.39 3.46
N ALA A 317 17.77 18.17 2.78
CA ALA A 317 16.57 17.65 2.12
C ALA A 317 16.88 16.61 1.03
N ILE A 318 17.94 16.84 0.26
CA ILE A 318 18.34 15.98 -0.85
C ILE A 318 19.66 15.30 -0.50
N SER A 319 19.73 14.00 -0.73
CA SER A 319 20.99 13.25 -0.69
C SER A 319 21.09 12.26 -1.84
N THR A 320 22.32 11.90 -2.18
CA THR A 320 22.60 10.84 -3.15
C THR A 320 23.68 9.94 -2.61
N ASN A 321 23.86 8.78 -3.24
CA ASN A 321 25.06 8.00 -2.98
C ASN A 321 26.31 8.76 -3.47
N PRO A 322 27.40 8.78 -2.68
CA PRO A 322 28.68 9.31 -3.16
C PRO A 322 29.14 8.48 -4.36
N THR A 323 29.51 9.15 -5.46
CA THR A 323 30.01 8.46 -6.67
C THR A 323 31.49 8.73 -6.94
N SER A 324 32.06 9.78 -6.36
CA SER A 324 33.47 10.12 -6.49
C SER A 324 33.94 11.02 -5.35
N PHE A 325 35.26 11.07 -5.15
CA PHE A 325 35.92 12.07 -4.34
C PHE A 325 36.62 13.05 -5.29
N ILE A 326 36.38 14.34 -5.10
CA ILE A 326 37.12 15.40 -5.78
C ILE A 326 37.96 16.10 -4.71
N LEU A 327 39.28 16.07 -4.87
CA LEU A 327 40.22 16.82 -4.06
C LEU A 327 40.52 18.14 -4.78
N ASP A 328 40.17 19.25 -4.15
CA ASP A 328 40.52 20.62 -4.54
C ASP A 328 41.75 21.16 -3.77
N GLU A 329 42.09 22.43 -3.98
CA GLU A 329 43.29 23.05 -3.38
C GLU A 329 43.19 23.22 -1.85
N ASP A 330 41.97 23.23 -1.31
CA ASP A 330 41.66 23.43 0.12
C ASP A 330 41.43 22.12 0.88
N SER A 331 41.28 21.01 0.18
CA SER A 331 41.09 19.69 0.80
C SER A 331 42.41 19.06 1.23
N ILE A 332 42.31 18.06 2.12
CA ILE A 332 43.45 17.31 2.64
C ILE A 332 44.20 16.75 1.42
N LYS A 333 45.46 17.19 1.22
CA LYS A 333 46.28 16.94 0.01
C LYS A 333 46.46 15.46 -0.39
N SER A 334 45.99 14.53 0.44
CA SER A 334 45.95 13.10 0.14
C SER A 334 44.89 12.39 0.98
N ILE A 335 44.02 11.62 0.33
CA ILE A 335 43.28 10.53 0.97
C ILE A 335 44.09 9.25 0.73
N SER A 336 44.48 8.56 1.80
CA SER A 336 45.19 7.27 1.72
C SER A 336 44.25 6.16 2.16
N ILE A 337 44.08 5.16 1.29
CA ILE A 337 43.31 3.93 1.55
C ILE A 337 44.31 2.79 1.41
N TYR A 338 44.48 1.99 2.46
CA TYR A 338 45.42 0.87 2.46
C TYR A 338 44.79 -0.37 1.83
N SER A 339 45.64 -1.27 1.31
CA SER A 339 45.16 -2.56 0.78
C SER A 339 44.53 -3.38 1.91
N GLY A 340 43.24 -3.69 1.77
CA GLY A 340 42.43 -4.34 2.81
C GLY A 340 41.44 -3.40 3.50
N ASP A 341 41.56 -2.08 3.32
CA ASP A 341 40.55 -1.14 3.77
C ASP A 341 39.31 -1.24 2.88
N SER A 342 38.14 -1.36 3.52
CA SER A 342 36.87 -1.14 2.84
C SER A 342 36.63 0.36 2.79
N ILE A 343 36.34 0.90 1.61
CA ILE A 343 35.83 2.27 1.50
C ILE A 343 34.58 2.35 2.38
N PRO A 344 34.53 3.23 3.39
CA PRO A 344 33.40 3.27 4.31
C PRO A 344 32.12 3.53 3.52
N SER A 345 31.07 2.74 3.78
CA SER A 345 29.79 2.78 3.07
C SER A 345 29.00 4.09 3.24
N ASN A 346 29.52 5.06 3.99
CA ASN A 346 28.81 6.25 4.47
C ASN A 346 29.59 7.55 4.16
N ILE A 347 30.25 7.62 3.01
CA ILE A 347 30.84 8.90 2.55
C ILE A 347 29.70 9.80 2.11
N THR A 348 29.48 10.89 2.83
CA THR A 348 28.37 11.80 2.55
C THR A 348 28.93 13.12 2.06
N CYS A 349 28.42 13.56 0.91
CA CYS A 349 28.68 14.90 0.40
C CYS A 349 27.57 15.80 0.94
N LYS A 350 27.91 16.79 1.75
CA LYS A 350 27.02 17.92 2.02
C LYS A 350 27.32 18.98 0.95
N LEU A 351 26.31 19.30 0.14
CA LEU A 351 26.36 20.41 -0.81
C LEU A 351 26.29 21.75 -0.07
#